data_AF-R9AL08-F1
#
_entry.id   AF-R9AL08-F1
#
_cell.length_a   1.000
_cell.length_b   1.000
_cell.length_c   1.000
_cell.angle_alpha   90.00
_cell.angle_beta   90.00
_cell.angle_gamma   90.00
#
_symmetry.space_group_name_H-M   'P 1'
#
loop_
_entity.id
_entity.type
_entity.pdbx_description
1 polymer ?
#
loop_
_entity_poly.entity_id
_entity_poly.type
_entity_poly.pdbx_seq_one_letter_code
_entity_poly.pdbx_strand_id
1 'polypeptide(L)'
;MKINKTHANQRASRFIAQRSASIARLGQQPIRAAVGARQYSQKPSAPAPAEKASSIIDSLPGNSLVSKTGSVVLGSGLTAAAISSELYVVNEESLLAIGSLILFAYIAKIAREPYNSWASTQIEKMKSVLNTSRKAHTDAVQSRIDNVGELKDVVNLTKSLFALSKDTANTESKVFELTQQNAVNTEVKSVLDSWVRFESQQREKEQALLSETVINNVNKQISDEKFQKDTVAQAVADIEQLVKEKKI
;
A
#
# COMPACT_ATOMS: atom_id res chain seq x y z
N MET A 1 29.65 -19.53 -26.55
CA MET A 1 29.45 -18.70 -25.33
C MET A 1 30.02 -19.47 -24.14
N LYS A 2 31.26 -19.21 -23.72
CA LYS A 2 31.96 -19.96 -22.66
C LYS A 2 31.90 -19.20 -21.32
N ILE A 3 31.36 -19.88 -20.30
CA ILE A 3 31.83 -20.02 -18.90
C ILE A 3 32.35 -18.76 -18.17
N ASN A 4 31.67 -18.33 -17.08
CA ASN A 4 32.31 -18.24 -15.77
C ASN A 4 31.31 -18.21 -14.60
N LYS A 5 31.45 -19.18 -13.68
CA LYS A 5 30.77 -19.29 -12.38
C LYS A 5 31.85 -19.07 -11.32
N THR A 6 31.74 -18.06 -10.46
CA THR A 6 32.47 -18.02 -9.17
C THR A 6 32.12 -16.78 -8.36
N HIS A 7 31.01 -16.77 -7.61
CA HIS A 7 30.87 -15.96 -6.38
C HIS A 7 29.81 -16.60 -5.47
N ALA A 8 30.13 -17.76 -4.93
CA ALA A 8 29.35 -18.41 -3.88
C ALA A 8 30.29 -19.10 -2.88
N ASN A 9 31.27 -18.35 -2.34
CA ASN A 9 32.05 -18.84 -1.22
C ASN A 9 32.71 -17.69 -0.45
N GLN A 10 31.93 -16.96 0.35
CA GLN A 10 32.49 -16.00 1.30
C GLN A 10 31.52 -15.67 2.45
N ARG A 11 30.84 -16.67 3.02
CA ARG A 11 30.04 -16.52 4.25
C ARG A 11 30.01 -17.80 5.07
N ALA A 12 31.17 -18.32 5.46
CA ALA A 12 31.23 -19.47 6.37
C ALA A 12 32.60 -19.61 7.07
N SER A 13 33.03 -18.60 7.84
CA SER A 13 34.27 -18.73 8.63
C SER A 13 34.41 -17.65 9.71
N ARG A 14 33.45 -17.57 10.66
CA ARG A 14 33.64 -16.89 11.96
C ARG A 14 32.77 -17.49 13.06
N PHE A 15 32.92 -18.76 13.39
CA PHE A 15 32.41 -19.33 14.66
C PHE A 15 33.13 -20.65 14.98
N ILE A 16 34.43 -20.57 15.32
CA ILE A 16 35.08 -21.63 16.11
C ILE A 16 36.08 -20.94 17.04
N ALA A 17 35.68 -20.69 18.28
CA ALA A 17 36.60 -20.41 19.37
C ALA A 17 36.19 -21.22 20.60
N GLN A 18 37.12 -22.09 20.98
CA GLN A 18 37.33 -22.68 22.30
C GLN A 18 36.36 -23.75 22.82
N ARG A 19 36.80 -24.97 22.49
CA ARG A 19 36.59 -26.21 23.24
C ARG A 19 36.99 -26.06 24.71
N SER A 20 36.10 -26.54 25.56
CA SER A 20 36.27 -26.84 26.98
C SER A 20 37.24 -28.00 27.22
N ALA A 21 38.21 -27.81 28.11
CA ALA A 21 38.82 -28.87 28.91
C ALA A 21 39.66 -28.25 30.02
N SER A 22 39.28 -28.44 31.29
CA SER A 22 40.19 -28.40 32.46
C SER A 22 39.50 -29.01 33.68
N ILE A 23 39.77 -30.31 33.82
CA ILE A 23 39.87 -31.19 34.99
C ILE A 23 39.77 -30.52 36.38
N ALA A 24 38.96 -31.17 37.22
CA ALA A 24 38.80 -30.93 38.65
C ALA A 24 40.11 -30.94 39.45
N ARG A 25 40.24 -30.00 40.40
CA ARG A 25 41.13 -30.14 41.55
C ARG A 25 40.33 -29.94 42.84
N LEU A 26 40.05 -31.06 43.48
CA LEU A 26 39.71 -31.18 44.89
C LEU A 26 41.02 -31.08 45.67
N GLY A 27 41.17 -30.13 46.59
CA GLY A 27 42.39 -30.04 47.40
C GLY A 27 42.53 -28.78 48.25
N GLN A 28 42.18 -28.93 49.53
CA GLN A 28 42.69 -28.20 50.70
C GLN A 28 42.51 -26.67 50.75
N GLN A 29 41.53 -26.23 51.54
CA GLN A 29 41.55 -24.92 52.17
C GLN A 29 42.15 -25.01 53.58
N PRO A 30 43.10 -24.13 53.98
CA PRO A 30 43.64 -24.11 55.33
C PRO A 30 42.63 -23.51 56.30
N ILE A 31 42.42 -24.19 57.44
CA ILE A 31 41.67 -23.71 58.60
C ILE A 31 42.39 -22.45 59.12
N ARG A 32 41.87 -21.27 58.82
CA ARG A 32 42.29 -20.03 59.47
C ARG A 32 41.52 -19.89 60.78
N ALA A 33 42.26 -19.85 61.88
CA ALA A 33 41.75 -19.60 63.22
C ALA A 33 40.86 -18.34 63.21
N ALA A 34 39.63 -18.49 63.70
CA ALA A 34 38.70 -17.40 63.94
C ALA A 34 39.19 -16.58 65.15
N VAL A 35 40.11 -15.65 64.91
CA VAL A 35 40.34 -14.54 65.82
C VAL A 35 39.05 -13.72 65.80
N GLY A 36 38.38 -13.65 66.95
CA GLY A 36 37.17 -12.87 67.16
C GLY A 36 37.40 -11.39 66.83
N ALA A 37 37.21 -11.03 65.57
CA ALA A 37 37.04 -9.66 65.16
C ALA A 37 35.70 -9.20 65.72
N ARG A 38 35.75 -8.33 66.74
CA ARG A 38 34.61 -7.47 67.06
C ARG A 38 34.31 -6.69 65.78
N GLN A 39 33.32 -7.15 65.03
CA GLN A 39 32.79 -6.42 63.87
C GLN A 39 32.08 -5.18 64.41
N TYR A 40 32.84 -4.11 64.60
CA TYR A 40 32.25 -2.77 64.56
C TYR A 40 31.62 -2.62 63.18
N SER A 41 30.30 -2.52 63.18
CA SER A 41 29.46 -2.34 62.00
C SER A 41 29.85 -1.03 61.29
N GLN A 42 30.76 -1.08 60.33
CA GLN A 42 30.87 -0.05 59.29
C GLN A 42 29.83 -0.38 58.22
N LYS A 43 28.60 0.05 58.48
CA LYS A 43 27.49 0.05 57.53
C LYS A 43 27.76 1.15 56.49
N PRO A 44 27.49 0.95 55.18
CA PRO A 44 27.41 2.08 54.25
C PRO A 44 26.37 3.05 54.80
N SER A 45 26.76 4.33 54.94
CA SER A 45 26.03 5.42 55.61
C SER A 45 24.58 5.07 55.93
N ALA A 46 24.33 4.58 57.14
CA ALA A 46 22.98 4.55 57.65
C ALA A 46 22.48 6.01 57.65
N PRO A 47 21.34 6.34 57.01
CA PRO A 47 20.81 7.70 57.08
C PRO A 47 20.74 8.15 58.53
N ALA A 48 20.97 9.44 58.75
CA ALA A 48 21.07 9.98 60.11
C ALA A 48 19.86 9.51 60.92
N PRO A 49 20.01 9.14 62.21
CA PRO A 49 18.88 8.62 62.99
C PRO A 49 17.63 9.50 62.91
N ALA A 50 17.81 10.82 62.80
CA ALA A 50 16.76 11.79 62.55
C ALA A 50 16.02 11.56 61.22
N GLU A 51 16.72 11.31 60.11
CA GLU A 51 16.12 11.09 58.79
C GLU A 51 15.33 9.78 58.72
N LYS A 52 15.79 8.73 59.42
CA LYS A 52 15.04 7.47 59.53
C LYS A 52 13.80 7.61 60.42
N ALA A 53 13.91 8.37 61.50
CA ALA A 53 12.75 8.64 62.35
C ALA A 53 11.69 9.42 61.57
N SER A 54 12.10 10.42 60.78
CA SER A 54 11.20 11.17 59.90
C SER A 54 10.52 10.27 58.86
N SER A 55 11.24 9.38 58.20
CA SER A 55 10.63 8.47 57.21
C SER A 55 9.64 7.47 57.82
N ILE A 56 9.86 7.05 59.07
CA ILE A 56 8.91 6.23 59.81
C ILE A 56 7.66 7.05 60.15
N ILE A 57 7.81 8.26 60.68
CA ILE A 57 6.69 9.16 61.00
C ILE A 57 5.87 9.48 59.74
N ASP A 58 6.55 9.69 58.61
CA ASP A 58 5.90 10.00 57.33
C ASP A 58 5.11 8.81 56.77
N SER A 59 5.56 7.57 57.01
CA SER A 59 4.86 6.35 56.60
C SER A 59 3.58 6.05 57.38
N LEU A 60 3.34 6.73 58.51
CA LEU A 60 2.16 6.52 59.34
C LEU A 60 0.91 7.23 58.78
N PRO A 61 -0.28 6.64 59.00
CA PRO A 61 -1.54 7.23 58.53
C PRO A 61 -1.80 8.58 59.20
N GLY A 62 -2.15 9.58 58.40
CA GLY A 62 -2.46 10.93 58.86
C GLY A 62 -1.87 12.00 57.94
N ASN A 63 -2.65 13.06 57.67
CA ASN A 63 -2.25 14.17 56.79
C ASN A 63 -1.57 15.33 57.53
N SER A 64 -1.47 15.27 58.86
CA SER A 64 -0.91 16.32 59.72
C SER A 64 0.20 15.75 60.61
N LEU A 65 1.25 16.53 60.85
CA LEU A 65 2.35 16.18 61.77
C LEU A 65 1.84 15.85 63.17
N VAL A 66 0.83 16.57 63.65
CA VAL A 66 0.21 16.32 64.96
C VAL A 66 -0.53 14.98 64.98
N SER A 67 -1.15 14.58 63.86
CA SER A 67 -1.80 13.28 63.75
C SER A 67 -0.79 12.14 63.66
N LYS A 68 0.35 12.36 62.98
CA LYS A 68 1.42 11.37 62.84
C LYS A 68 2.17 11.15 64.16
N THR A 69 2.51 12.22 64.87
CA THR A 69 3.13 12.11 66.20
C THR A 69 2.12 11.64 67.24
N GLY A 70 0.87 12.08 67.13
CA GLY A 70 -0.25 11.66 67.97
C GLY A 70 -0.48 10.15 67.90
N SER A 71 -0.46 9.53 66.71
CA SER A 71 -0.65 8.08 66.60
C SER A 71 0.50 7.27 67.22
N VAL A 72 1.74 7.73 67.10
CA VAL A 72 2.89 7.07 67.77
C VAL A 72 2.79 7.19 69.28
N VAL A 73 2.50 8.40 69.80
CA VAL A 73 2.39 8.66 71.24
C VAL A 73 1.19 7.94 71.84
N LEU A 74 0.06 7.91 71.14
CA LEU A 74 -1.11 7.15 71.57
C LEU A 74 -0.85 5.65 71.50
N GLY A 75 -0.23 5.14 70.44
CA GLY A 75 0.11 3.73 70.32
C GLY A 75 1.06 3.29 71.44
N SER A 76 2.15 4.01 71.66
CA SER A 76 3.12 3.69 72.72
C SER A 76 2.50 3.89 74.12
N GLY A 77 1.74 4.97 74.32
CA GLY A 77 1.05 5.25 75.57
C GLY A 77 0.01 4.20 75.95
N LEU A 78 -0.82 3.75 75.00
CA LEU A 78 -1.78 2.67 75.22
C LEU A 78 -1.09 1.35 75.50
N THR A 79 -0.02 1.01 74.78
CA THR A 79 0.74 -0.23 75.08
C THR A 79 1.39 -0.19 76.46
N ALA A 80 2.00 0.94 76.84
CA ALA A 80 2.59 1.12 78.16
C ALA A 80 1.53 1.08 79.27
N ALA A 81 0.37 1.70 79.06
CA ALA A 81 -0.74 1.67 80.00
C ALA A 81 -1.33 0.25 80.13
N ALA A 82 -1.47 -0.49 79.03
CA ALA A 82 -1.98 -1.86 79.04
C ALA A 82 -1.05 -2.83 79.79
N ILE A 83 0.27 -2.65 79.66
CA ILE A 83 1.26 -3.42 80.42
C ILE A 83 1.25 -2.99 81.89
N SER A 84 1.26 -1.67 82.14
CA SER A 84 1.33 -1.11 83.49
C SER A 84 0.10 -1.39 84.35
N SER A 85 -1.07 -1.56 83.73
CA SER A 85 -2.33 -1.89 84.42
C SER A 85 -2.63 -3.39 84.44
N GLU A 86 -1.70 -4.24 83.99
CA GLU A 86 -1.88 -5.69 83.80
C GLU A 86 -3.11 -6.06 82.94
N LEU A 87 -3.63 -5.11 82.17
CA LEU A 87 -4.74 -5.35 81.23
C LEU A 87 -4.34 -6.38 80.15
N TYR A 88 -3.04 -6.46 79.84
CA TYR A 88 -2.45 -7.53 79.05
C TYR A 88 -1.49 -8.37 79.90
N VAL A 89 -1.92 -9.57 80.28
CA VAL A 89 -1.08 -10.55 81.00
C VAL A 89 -0.30 -11.39 79.98
N VAL A 90 1.02 -11.36 80.07
CA VAL A 90 1.88 -12.21 79.24
C VAL A 90 1.73 -13.66 79.69
N ASN A 91 1.13 -14.49 78.84
CA ASN A 91 0.97 -15.92 79.06
C ASN A 91 1.70 -16.72 77.97
N GLU A 92 1.70 -18.05 78.07
CA GLU A 92 2.24 -18.96 77.06
C GLU A 92 1.64 -18.72 75.66
N GLU A 93 0.38 -18.33 75.57
CA GLU A 93 -0.29 -17.97 74.31
C GLU A 93 0.26 -16.68 73.69
N SER A 94 0.83 -15.76 74.47
CA SER A 94 1.48 -14.54 73.96
C SER A 94 2.70 -14.87 73.11
N LEU A 95 3.46 -15.92 73.48
CA LEU A 95 4.60 -16.40 72.69
C LEU A 95 4.14 -17.01 71.37
N LEU A 96 3.04 -17.78 71.40
CA LEU A 96 2.41 -18.33 70.20
C LEU A 96 1.88 -17.22 69.28
N ALA A 97 1.24 -16.19 69.84
CA ALA A 97 0.73 -15.04 69.11
C ALA A 97 1.87 -14.27 68.40
N ILE A 98 2.95 -13.96 69.10
CA ILE A 98 4.13 -13.30 68.52
C ILE A 98 4.76 -14.17 67.42
N GLY A 99 4.92 -15.47 67.66
CA GLY A 99 5.43 -16.41 66.66
C GLY A 99 4.56 -16.46 65.39
N SER A 100 3.24 -16.49 65.56
CA SER A 100 2.28 -16.47 64.44
C SER A 100 2.32 -15.16 63.66
N LEU A 101 2.45 -14.01 64.34
CA LEU A 101 2.56 -12.69 63.69
C LEU A 101 3.83 -12.59 62.85
N ILE A 102 4.97 -13.08 63.35
CA ILE A 102 6.23 -13.11 62.60
C ILE A 102 6.09 -14.02 61.37
N LEU A 103 5.48 -15.21 61.53
CA LEU A 103 5.22 -16.13 60.44
C LEU A 103 4.34 -15.50 59.36
N PHE A 104 3.20 -14.90 59.75
CA PHE A 104 2.30 -14.24 58.81
C PHE A 104 2.95 -13.03 58.14
N ALA A 105 3.74 -12.23 58.87
CA ALA A 105 4.48 -11.12 58.28
C ALA A 105 5.51 -11.60 57.26
N TYR A 106 6.18 -12.72 57.53
CA TYR A 106 7.13 -13.33 56.61
C TYR A 106 6.44 -13.89 55.36
N ILE A 107 5.33 -14.61 55.52
CA ILE A 107 4.51 -15.12 54.41
C ILE A 107 3.97 -13.96 53.58
N ALA A 108 3.44 -12.91 54.21
CA ALA A 108 2.93 -11.73 53.52
C ALA A 108 4.05 -11.05 52.69
N LYS A 109 5.28 -10.99 53.22
CA LYS A 109 6.42 -10.43 52.49
C LYS A 109 6.75 -11.23 51.22
N ILE A 110 6.76 -12.56 51.30
CA ILE A 110 7.07 -13.43 50.16
C ILE A 110 5.92 -13.50 49.15
N ALA A 111 4.67 -13.56 49.64
CA ALA A 111 3.49 -13.73 48.79
C ALA A 111 3.06 -12.42 48.09
N ARG A 112 3.49 -11.25 48.58
CA ARG A 112 3.07 -9.94 48.03
C ARG A 112 3.43 -9.76 46.56
N GLU A 113 4.67 -10.02 46.18
CA GLU A 113 5.12 -9.86 44.79
C GLU A 113 4.42 -10.81 43.81
N PRO A 114 4.36 -12.14 44.04
CA PRO A 114 3.67 -13.06 43.13
C PRO A 114 2.16 -12.81 43.10
N TYR A 115 1.54 -12.40 44.22
CA TYR A 115 0.12 -12.05 44.22
C TYR A 115 -0.15 -10.78 43.41
N ASN A 116 0.68 -9.74 43.55
CA ASN A 116 0.53 -8.51 42.78
C ASN A 116 0.71 -8.73 41.28
N SER A 117 1.71 -9.53 40.88
CA SER A 117 1.94 -9.84 39.46
C SER A 117 0.83 -10.73 38.87
N TRP A 118 0.30 -11.67 39.65
CA TRP A 118 -0.88 -12.45 39.26
C TRP A 118 -2.11 -11.56 39.09
N ALA A 119 -2.38 -10.67 40.05
CA ALA A 119 -3.51 -9.75 40.01
C ALA A 119 -3.39 -8.79 38.81
N SER A 120 -2.21 -8.21 38.56
CA SER A 120 -1.99 -7.31 37.42
C SER A 120 -2.17 -8.04 36.09
N THR A 121 -1.68 -9.28 35.98
CA THR A 121 -1.85 -10.11 34.77
C THR A 121 -3.32 -10.40 34.49
N GLN A 122 -4.11 -10.71 35.52
CA GLN A 122 -5.53 -10.99 35.33
C GLN A 122 -6.31 -9.74 34.92
N ILE A 123 -5.99 -8.59 35.53
CA ILE A 123 -6.58 -7.30 35.16
C ILE A 123 -6.21 -6.94 33.71
N GLU A 124 -4.96 -7.15 33.30
CA GLU A 124 -4.50 -6.86 31.95
C GLU A 124 -5.16 -7.77 30.90
N LYS A 125 -5.31 -9.07 31.19
CA LYS A 125 -6.05 -10.00 30.34
C LYS A 125 -7.50 -9.54 30.13
N MET A 126 -8.20 -9.18 31.20
CA MET A 126 -9.57 -8.68 31.11
C MET A 126 -9.67 -7.38 30.29
N LYS A 127 -8.75 -6.43 30.52
CA LYS A 127 -8.68 -5.19 29.73
C LYS A 127 -8.39 -5.47 28.25
N SER A 128 -7.46 -6.38 27.96
CA SER A 128 -7.06 -6.74 26.61
C SER A 128 -8.21 -7.39 25.83
N VAL A 129 -8.94 -8.32 26.45
CA VAL A 129 -10.12 -8.95 25.83
C VAL A 129 -11.20 -7.91 25.54
N LEU A 130 -11.47 -7.00 26.49
CA LEU A 130 -12.48 -5.95 26.30
C LEU A 130 -12.09 -4.98 25.19
N ASN A 131 -10.83 -4.53 25.14
CA ASN A 131 -10.36 -3.62 24.10
C ASN A 131 -10.31 -4.30 22.73
N THR A 132 -9.88 -5.56 22.67
CA THR A 132 -9.88 -6.37 21.43
C THR A 132 -11.29 -6.58 20.91
N SER A 133 -12.25 -6.90 21.79
CA SER A 133 -13.66 -7.07 21.43
C SER A 133 -14.26 -5.76 20.91
N ARG A 134 -14.01 -4.63 21.58
CA ARG A 134 -14.46 -3.31 21.10
C ARG A 134 -13.92 -3.00 19.71
N LYS A 135 -12.61 -3.19 19.51
CA LYS A 135 -11.97 -2.98 18.21
C LYS A 135 -12.53 -3.92 17.13
N ALA A 136 -12.67 -5.21 17.42
CA ALA A 136 -13.24 -6.17 16.48
C ALA A 136 -14.68 -5.80 16.09
N HIS A 137 -15.50 -5.32 17.04
CA HIS A 137 -16.84 -4.85 16.74
C HIS A 137 -16.84 -3.57 15.89
N THR A 138 -15.99 -2.59 16.19
CA THR A 138 -15.89 -1.37 15.36
C THR A 138 -15.41 -1.69 13.96
N ASP A 139 -14.42 -2.57 13.82
CA ASP A 139 -13.86 -2.97 12.53
C ASP A 139 -14.90 -3.77 11.70
N ALA A 140 -15.68 -4.66 12.34
CA ALA A 140 -16.75 -5.39 11.68
C ALA A 140 -17.91 -4.47 11.24
N VAL A 141 -18.24 -3.45 12.04
CA VAL A 141 -19.25 -2.45 11.66
C VAL A 141 -18.73 -1.58 10.52
N GLN A 142 -17.47 -1.15 10.56
CA GLN A 142 -16.86 -0.38 9.48
C GLN A 142 -16.85 -1.16 8.17
N SER A 143 -16.43 -2.43 8.19
CA SER A 143 -16.46 -3.30 7.01
C SER A 143 -17.87 -3.45 6.43
N ARG A 144 -18.90 -3.52 7.28
CA ARG A 144 -20.30 -3.54 6.82
C ARG A 144 -20.73 -2.21 6.20
N ILE A 145 -20.30 -1.08 6.77
CA ILE A 145 -20.57 0.25 6.21
C ILE A 145 -19.91 0.38 4.84
N ASP A 146 -18.67 -0.06 4.68
CA ASP A 146 -17.95 0.02 3.41
C ASP A 146 -18.65 -0.83 2.33
N ASN A 147 -19.04 -2.07 2.66
CA ASN A 147 -19.80 -2.94 1.75
C ASN A 147 -21.17 -2.35 1.36
N VAL A 148 -21.89 -1.73 2.31
CA VAL A 148 -23.17 -1.05 2.01
C VAL A 148 -22.94 0.25 1.23
N GLY A 149 -21.79 0.91 1.43
CA GLY A 149 -21.35 2.08 0.69
C GLY A 149 -21.21 1.80 -0.81
N GLU A 150 -20.66 0.64 -1.18
CA GLU A 150 -20.58 0.19 -2.58
C GLU A 150 -21.97 -0.01 -3.20
N LEU A 151 -22.92 -0.56 -2.43
CA LEU A 151 -24.29 -0.78 -2.90
C LEU A 151 -25.07 0.52 -3.13
N LYS A 152 -24.65 1.64 -2.53
CA LYS A 152 -25.30 2.95 -2.71
C LYS A 152 -25.30 3.41 -4.17
N ASP A 153 -24.26 3.07 -4.94
CA ASP A 153 -24.11 3.54 -6.32
C ASP A 153 -24.76 2.63 -7.36
N VAL A 154 -25.23 1.44 -6.98
CA VAL A 154 -25.86 0.48 -7.90
C VAL A 154 -27.11 1.05 -8.57
N VAL A 155 -27.85 1.91 -7.87
CA VAL A 155 -29.04 2.58 -8.42
C VAL A 155 -28.66 3.54 -9.55
N ASN A 156 -27.58 4.33 -9.38
CA ASN A 156 -27.11 5.23 -10.43
C ASN A 156 -26.50 4.45 -11.58
N LEU A 157 -25.69 3.43 -11.29
CA LEU A 157 -25.12 2.56 -12.31
C LEU A 157 -26.21 1.91 -13.18
N THR A 158 -27.29 1.44 -12.55
CA THR A 158 -28.43 0.85 -13.27
C THR A 158 -29.12 1.89 -14.16
N LYS A 159 -29.36 3.11 -13.66
CA LYS A 159 -29.90 4.21 -14.48
C LYS A 159 -28.98 4.54 -15.66
N SER A 160 -27.67 4.58 -15.43
CA SER A 160 -26.66 4.81 -16.47
C SER A 160 -26.64 3.69 -17.51
N LEU A 161 -26.80 2.43 -17.11
CA LEU A 161 -26.90 1.29 -18.04
C LEU A 161 -28.17 1.37 -18.90
N PHE A 162 -29.31 1.77 -18.32
CA PHE A 162 -30.54 2.01 -19.09
C PHE A 162 -30.41 3.21 -20.03
N ALA A 163 -29.80 4.30 -19.57
CA ALA A 163 -29.52 5.47 -20.41
C ALA A 163 -28.60 5.11 -21.58
N LEU A 164 -27.51 4.38 -21.30
CA LEU A 164 -26.59 3.88 -22.33
C LEU A 164 -27.30 2.98 -23.34
N SER A 165 -28.13 2.04 -22.89
CA SER A 165 -28.91 1.18 -23.78
C SER A 165 -29.86 1.98 -24.68
N LYS A 166 -30.51 3.01 -24.14
CA LYS A 166 -31.39 3.91 -24.92
C LYS A 166 -30.60 4.73 -25.94
N ASP A 167 -29.45 5.26 -25.54
CA ASP A 167 -28.59 6.04 -26.41
C ASP A 167 -28.00 5.17 -27.53
N THR A 168 -27.57 3.94 -27.24
CA THR A 168 -27.12 2.97 -28.24
C THR A 168 -28.21 2.69 -29.28
N ALA A 169 -29.44 2.39 -28.85
CA ALA A 169 -30.56 2.16 -29.77
C ALA A 169 -30.84 3.39 -30.66
N ASN A 170 -30.79 4.60 -30.09
CA ASN A 170 -30.98 5.84 -30.85
C ASN A 170 -29.86 6.07 -31.87
N THR A 171 -28.60 5.79 -31.50
CA THR A 171 -27.47 5.95 -32.40
C THR A 171 -27.48 4.91 -33.51
N GLU A 172 -27.84 3.67 -33.21
CA GLU A 172 -27.98 2.61 -34.22
C GLU A 172 -29.06 2.97 -35.23
N SER A 173 -30.21 3.48 -34.77
CA SER A 173 -31.28 3.94 -35.67
C SER A 173 -30.80 5.07 -36.60
N LYS A 174 -30.07 6.06 -36.09
CA LYS A 174 -29.52 7.16 -36.89
C LYS A 174 -28.46 6.67 -37.88
N VAL A 175 -27.59 5.76 -37.46
CA VAL A 175 -26.58 5.15 -38.34
C VAL A 175 -27.27 4.37 -39.46
N PHE A 176 -28.34 3.63 -39.16
CA PHE A 176 -29.10 2.89 -40.15
C PHE A 176 -29.73 3.82 -41.20
N GLU A 177 -30.38 4.91 -40.77
CA GLU A 177 -30.97 5.91 -41.66
C GLU A 177 -29.92 6.56 -42.57
N LEU A 178 -28.79 7.00 -41.99
CA LEU A 178 -27.70 7.60 -42.76
C LEU A 178 -27.07 6.61 -43.74
N THR A 179 -26.95 5.34 -43.35
CA THR A 179 -26.43 4.28 -44.24
C THR A 179 -27.38 4.06 -45.41
N GLN A 180 -28.70 4.04 -45.16
CA GLN A 180 -29.70 3.90 -46.22
C GLN A 180 -29.68 5.10 -47.19
N GLN A 181 -29.56 6.33 -46.67
CA GLN A 181 -29.42 7.53 -47.50
C GLN A 181 -28.13 7.49 -48.34
N ASN A 182 -27.01 7.05 -47.75
CA ASN A 182 -25.74 6.94 -48.45
C ASN A 182 -25.75 5.85 -49.52
N ALA A 183 -26.41 4.71 -49.25
CA ALA A 183 -26.61 3.65 -50.24
C ALA A 183 -27.38 4.18 -51.46
N VAL A 184 -28.50 4.88 -51.25
CA VAL A 184 -29.27 5.49 -52.35
C VAL A 184 -28.45 6.52 -53.11
N ASN A 185 -27.71 7.40 -52.41
CA ASN A 185 -26.84 8.39 -53.06
C ASN A 185 -25.73 7.73 -53.89
N THR A 186 -25.20 6.61 -53.43
CA THR A 186 -24.16 5.84 -54.15
C THR A 186 -24.72 5.21 -55.42
N GLU A 187 -25.91 4.62 -55.36
CA GLU A 187 -26.60 4.06 -56.53
C GLU A 187 -26.92 5.15 -57.56
N VAL A 188 -27.48 6.28 -57.13
CA VAL A 188 -27.78 7.42 -58.02
C VAL A 188 -26.52 7.96 -58.68
N LYS A 189 -25.43 8.11 -57.90
CA LYS A 189 -24.14 8.52 -58.44
C LYS A 189 -23.59 7.51 -59.44
N SER A 190 -23.67 6.21 -59.14
CA SER A 190 -23.20 5.16 -60.04
C SER A 190 -23.94 5.19 -61.38
N VAL A 191 -25.26 5.38 -61.35
CA VAL A 191 -26.07 5.55 -62.57
C VAL A 191 -25.60 6.80 -63.33
N LEU A 192 -25.47 7.95 -62.67
CA LEU A 192 -25.03 9.19 -63.30
C LEU A 192 -23.62 9.07 -63.91
N ASP A 193 -22.68 8.47 -63.18
CA ASP A 193 -21.33 8.21 -63.67
C ASP A 193 -21.34 7.26 -64.88
N SER A 194 -22.24 6.28 -64.91
CA SER A 194 -22.45 5.42 -66.08
C SER A 194 -22.97 6.20 -67.30
N TRP A 195 -23.90 7.14 -67.10
CA TRP A 195 -24.38 8.01 -68.19
C TRP A 195 -23.26 8.90 -68.73
N VAL A 196 -22.49 9.55 -67.84
CA VAL A 196 -21.34 10.39 -68.23
C VAL A 196 -20.30 9.56 -68.97
N ARG A 197 -20.01 8.35 -68.50
CA ARG A 197 -19.08 7.43 -69.18
C ARG A 197 -19.61 6.99 -70.55
N PHE A 198 -20.91 6.73 -70.69
CA PHE A 198 -21.52 6.43 -71.98
C PHE A 198 -21.41 7.61 -72.93
N GLU A 199 -21.70 8.81 -72.46
CA GLU A 199 -21.61 10.04 -73.26
C GLU A 199 -20.17 10.31 -73.73
N SER A 200 -19.19 10.21 -72.82
CA SER A 200 -17.77 10.34 -73.15
C SER A 200 -17.34 9.34 -74.23
N GLN A 201 -17.75 8.08 -74.12
CA GLN A 201 -17.47 7.05 -75.12
C GLN A 201 -18.16 7.33 -76.47
N GLN A 202 -19.37 7.88 -76.47
CA GLN A 202 -20.05 8.25 -77.72
C GLN A 202 -19.34 9.41 -78.40
N ARG A 203 -18.97 10.46 -77.65
CA ARG A 203 -18.19 11.58 -78.21
C ARG A 203 -16.84 11.10 -78.76
N GLU A 204 -16.15 10.20 -78.07
CA GLU A 204 -14.89 9.62 -78.54
C GLU A 204 -15.07 8.80 -79.81
N LYS A 205 -16.13 7.98 -79.91
CA LYS A 205 -16.46 7.23 -81.13
C LYS A 205 -16.82 8.13 -82.30
N GLU A 206 -17.62 9.17 -82.07
CA GLU A 206 -17.97 10.15 -83.11
C GLU A 206 -16.71 10.86 -83.61
N GLN A 207 -15.83 11.30 -82.71
CA GLN A 207 -14.54 11.90 -83.08
C GLN A 207 -13.65 10.92 -83.84
N ALA A 208 -13.59 9.65 -83.43
CA ALA A 208 -12.85 8.62 -84.16
C ALA A 208 -13.41 8.41 -85.56
N LEU A 209 -14.73 8.25 -85.72
CA LEU A 209 -15.38 8.09 -87.03
C LEU A 209 -15.21 9.32 -87.93
N LEU A 210 -15.33 10.52 -87.37
CA LEU A 210 -15.05 11.77 -88.09
C LEU A 210 -13.58 11.82 -88.53
N SER A 211 -12.64 11.48 -87.65
CA SER A 211 -11.21 11.46 -87.98
C SER A 211 -10.89 10.43 -89.06
N GLU A 212 -11.45 9.23 -89.00
CA GLU A 212 -11.29 8.19 -90.01
C GLU A 212 -11.88 8.63 -91.35
N THR A 213 -13.07 9.24 -91.34
CA THR A 213 -13.71 9.77 -92.56
C THR A 213 -12.88 10.89 -93.17
N VAL A 214 -12.34 11.80 -92.36
CA VAL A 214 -11.46 12.89 -92.83
C VAL A 214 -10.16 12.31 -93.40
N ILE A 215 -9.50 11.39 -92.69
CA ILE A 215 -8.27 10.72 -93.16
C ILE A 215 -8.52 9.98 -94.48
N ASN A 216 -9.63 9.24 -94.59
CA ASN A 216 -10.00 8.52 -95.81
C ASN A 216 -10.30 9.48 -96.97
N ASN A 217 -11.00 10.59 -96.72
CA ASN A 217 -11.26 11.60 -97.74
C ASN A 217 -9.96 12.28 -98.20
N VAL A 218 -9.04 12.60 -97.28
CA VAL A 218 -7.72 13.15 -97.60
C VAL A 218 -6.89 12.15 -98.40
N ASN A 219 -6.84 10.88 -98.00
CA ASN A 219 -6.13 9.82 -98.74
C ASN A 219 -6.69 9.62 -100.16
N LYS A 220 -8.01 9.71 -100.34
CA LYS A 220 -8.66 9.68 -101.66
C LYS A 220 -8.26 10.89 -102.50
N GLN A 221 -8.32 12.10 -101.93
CA GLN A 221 -7.90 13.33 -102.62
C GLN A 221 -6.40 13.31 -103.00
N ILE A 222 -5.53 12.78 -102.15
CA ILE A 222 -4.10 12.62 -102.45
C ILE A 222 -3.87 11.59 -103.58
N SER A 223 -4.74 10.58 -103.68
CA SER A 223 -4.65 9.55 -104.73
C SER A 223 -5.21 10.02 -106.08
N ASP A 224 -5.94 11.13 -106.14
CA ASP A 224 -6.48 11.69 -107.38
C ASP A 224 -5.37 12.33 -108.24
N GLU A 225 -5.28 11.92 -109.51
CA GLU A 225 -4.22 12.35 -110.43
C GLU A 225 -4.25 13.86 -110.69
N LYS A 226 -5.43 14.49 -110.62
CA LYS A 226 -5.56 15.95 -110.75
C LYS A 226 -4.92 16.69 -109.57
N PHE A 227 -5.18 16.24 -108.34
CA PHE A 227 -4.60 16.86 -107.15
C PHE A 227 -3.07 16.64 -107.09
N GLN A 228 -2.58 15.48 -107.52
CA GLN A 228 -1.14 15.24 -107.62
C GLN A 228 -0.46 16.18 -108.63
N LYS A 229 -1.06 16.39 -109.81
CA LYS A 229 -0.54 17.32 -110.81
C LYS A 229 -0.58 18.76 -110.33
N ASP A 230 -1.68 19.18 -109.71
CA ASP A 230 -1.82 20.53 -109.14
C ASP A 230 -0.83 20.75 -107.99
N THR A 231 -0.60 19.75 -107.14
CA THR A 231 0.38 19.81 -106.04
C THR A 231 1.82 19.84 -106.57
N VAL A 232 2.16 19.06 -107.60
CA VAL A 232 3.49 19.13 -108.23
C VAL A 232 3.69 20.47 -108.92
N ALA A 233 2.67 21.01 -109.60
CA ALA A 233 2.74 22.34 -110.20
C ALA A 233 2.93 23.43 -109.13
N GLN A 234 2.22 23.32 -108.00
CA GLN A 234 2.36 24.24 -106.89
C GLN A 234 3.70 24.08 -106.16
N ALA A 235 4.20 22.86 -105.97
CA ALA A 235 5.53 22.61 -105.42
C ALA A 235 6.65 23.12 -106.34
N VAL A 236 6.49 23.00 -107.67
CA VAL A 236 7.41 23.60 -108.65
C VAL A 236 7.32 25.13 -108.59
N ALA A 237 6.13 25.71 -108.48
CA ALA A 237 5.97 27.15 -108.29
C ALA A 237 6.61 27.65 -106.98
N ASP A 238 6.44 26.90 -105.88
CA ASP A 238 7.04 27.22 -104.58
C ASP A 238 8.57 27.06 -104.62
N ILE A 239 9.10 26.06 -105.33
CA ILE A 239 10.55 25.92 -105.56
C ILE A 239 11.06 27.05 -106.47
N GLU A 240 10.36 27.38 -107.56
CA GLU A 240 10.72 28.51 -108.44
C GLU A 240 10.70 29.84 -107.67
N GLN A 241 9.78 30.00 -106.71
CA GLN A 241 9.74 31.15 -105.82
C GLN A 241 10.91 31.13 -104.83
N LEU A 242 11.22 29.99 -104.20
CA LEU A 242 12.39 29.85 -103.32
C LEU A 242 13.74 30.02 -104.03
N VAL A 243 13.83 29.65 -105.32
CA VAL A 243 15.00 29.86 -106.20
C VAL A 243 15.10 31.33 -106.64
N LYS A 244 13.96 31.98 -106.95
CA LYS A 244 13.92 33.44 -107.19
C LYS A 244 14.28 34.24 -105.93
N GLU A 245 13.94 33.73 -104.75
CA GLU A 245 14.25 34.32 -103.44
C GLU A 245 15.64 33.91 -102.89
N LYS A 246 16.43 33.09 -103.63
CA LYS A 246 17.83 32.72 -103.30
C LYS A 246 18.03 32.09 -101.91
N LYS A 247 17.13 31.20 -101.46
CA LYS A 247 17.34 30.42 -100.21
C LYS A 247 17.86 29.00 -100.41
N ILE A 248 18.11 28.61 -101.66
CA ILE A 248 19.11 27.64 -102.10
C ILE A 248 19.79 28.24 -103.33
#